data_AF-A0A8B6BSF2-F1
#
_entry.id   AF-A0A8B6BSF2-F1
#
_cell.length_a   1.000
_cell.length_b   1.000
_cell.length_c   1.000
_cell.angle_alpha   90.00
_cell.angle_beta   90.00
_cell.angle_gamma   90.00
#
_symmetry.space_group_name_H-M   'P 1'
#
loop_
_entity.id
_entity.type
_entity.pdbx_description
1 polymer ?
#
loop_
_entity_poly.entity_id
_entity_poly.type
_entity_poly.pdbx_seq_one_letter_code
_entity_poly.pdbx_strand_id
1 'polypeptide(L)'
;MVKHKAFMMSNLLEKFRFLLPQDYADKYTTYKLQNRLMNYYGDSIVIQPQQGQGKSNIMFSSSISIGDAIKAASQLKSELKIAQLDLEIGSSKNTTSEEQILHTAANILRRDIHSLDLNNDYYPTPSECSLPLSIQSMPPNLTKFICWLGGFHTLSCFIACIGKLWADGGLRDLMVDSGVYAGCTVDQMLLGKQFNRSVRGLTLVYEALRSLWFASFFKWCEENDGIDAIPKDVWVMLSKCQAKFSDESESYKDVLNELTIL
;
A
#
# COMPACT_ATOMS: atom_id res chain seq x y z
N MET A 1 -34.79 19.33 8.69
CA MET A 1 -33.75 19.56 7.66
C MET A 1 -32.47 18.84 8.11
N VAL A 2 -32.07 17.77 7.41
CA VAL A 2 -30.94 16.90 7.80
C VAL A 2 -29.63 17.59 7.40
N LYS A 3 -29.19 18.61 8.15
CA LYS A 3 -27.92 19.28 7.85
C LYS A 3 -26.74 18.50 8.43
N HIS A 4 -25.71 18.28 7.61
CA HIS A 4 -24.39 17.75 8.02
C HIS A 4 -24.37 16.36 8.68
N LYS A 5 -25.26 15.44 8.29
CA LYS A 5 -25.25 14.06 8.82
C LYS A 5 -25.21 13.04 7.69
N ALA A 6 -24.42 11.99 7.91
CA ALA A 6 -24.35 10.81 7.07
C ALA A 6 -24.78 9.58 7.87
N PHE A 7 -25.48 8.65 7.24
CA PHE A 7 -26.00 7.45 7.87
C PHE A 7 -25.84 6.24 6.96
N MET A 8 -25.58 5.07 7.57
CA MET A 8 -25.66 3.78 6.88
C MET A 8 -27.13 3.38 6.72
N MET A 9 -27.49 2.84 5.55
CA MET A 9 -28.85 2.39 5.28
C MET A 9 -29.29 1.23 6.18
N SER A 10 -28.35 0.35 6.58
CA SER A 10 -28.60 -0.70 7.58
C SER A 10 -29.05 -0.13 8.93
N ASN A 11 -28.31 0.86 9.44
CA ASN A 11 -28.58 1.44 10.76
C ASN A 11 -29.87 2.27 10.75
N LEU A 12 -30.17 2.94 9.62
CA LEU A 12 -31.45 3.61 9.44
C LEU A 12 -32.61 2.61 9.40
N LEU A 13 -32.43 1.46 8.73
CA LEU A 13 -33.45 0.43 8.68
C LEU A 13 -33.74 -0.15 10.05
N GLU A 14 -32.71 -0.46 10.85
CA GLU A 14 -32.90 -0.95 12.23
C GLU A 14 -33.70 0.06 13.07
N LYS A 15 -33.33 1.34 13.05
CA LYS A 15 -34.06 2.39 13.77
C LYS A 15 -35.48 2.54 13.26
N PHE A 16 -35.69 2.44 11.95
CA PHE A 16 -37.01 2.56 11.34
C PHE A 16 -37.91 1.38 11.69
N ARG A 17 -37.36 0.16 11.73
CA ARG A 17 -38.08 -1.04 12.15
C ARG A 17 -38.61 -0.94 13.58
N PHE A 18 -37.85 -0.31 14.48
CA PHE A 18 -38.29 -0.07 15.86
C PHE A 18 -39.51 0.86 15.96
N LEU A 19 -39.75 1.69 14.94
CA LEU A 19 -40.88 2.62 14.87
C LEU A 19 -42.09 2.03 14.12
N LEU A 20 -41.95 0.85 13.53
CA LEU A 20 -43.04 0.17 12.81
C LEU A 20 -43.75 -0.83 13.72
N PRO A 21 -45.05 -1.10 13.48
CA PRO A 21 -45.72 -2.25 14.07
C PRO A 21 -44.99 -3.55 13.74
N GLN A 22 -44.92 -4.49 14.70
CA GLN A 22 -44.20 -5.78 14.58
C GLN A 22 -44.51 -6.52 13.27
N ASP A 23 -45.78 -6.55 12.85
CA ASP A 23 -46.24 -7.23 11.63
C ASP A 23 -45.62 -6.70 10.32
N TYR A 24 -45.08 -5.48 10.36
CA TYR A 24 -44.50 -4.78 9.21
C TYR A 24 -42.98 -4.60 9.30
N ALA A 25 -42.39 -4.67 10.51
CA ALA A 25 -40.97 -4.41 10.73
C ALA A 25 -40.08 -5.40 9.96
N ASP A 26 -40.39 -6.70 10.03
CA ASP A 26 -39.58 -7.75 9.41
C ASP A 26 -39.68 -7.76 7.88
N LYS A 27 -40.82 -7.32 7.34
CA LYS A 27 -41.08 -7.24 5.89
C LYS A 27 -40.51 -5.99 5.24
N TYR A 28 -40.00 -5.06 6.04
CA TYR A 28 -39.43 -3.79 5.56
C TYR A 28 -37.96 -3.98 5.19
N THR A 29 -37.61 -3.65 3.94
CA THR A 29 -36.25 -3.82 3.39
C THR A 29 -35.53 -2.49 3.25
N THR A 30 -34.21 -2.54 3.12
CA THR A 30 -33.37 -1.35 2.84
C THR A 30 -33.81 -0.64 1.57
N TYR A 31 -34.18 -1.39 0.53
CA TYR A 31 -34.70 -0.84 -0.73
C TYR A 31 -36.00 -0.06 -0.54
N LYS A 32 -36.97 -0.60 0.22
CA LYS A 32 -38.24 0.10 0.53
C LYS A 32 -38.00 1.37 1.32
N LEU A 33 -37.05 1.34 2.27
CA LEU A 33 -36.67 2.52 3.04
C LEU A 33 -36.02 3.57 2.14
N GLN A 34 -35.09 3.16 1.29
CA GLN A 34 -34.40 4.01 0.33
C GLN A 34 -35.39 4.74 -0.59
N ASN A 35 -36.32 4.01 -1.22
CA ASN A 35 -37.33 4.64 -2.09
C ASN A 35 -38.22 5.62 -1.31
N ARG A 36 -38.61 5.28 -0.08
CA ARG A 36 -39.42 6.18 0.74
C ARG A 36 -38.68 7.46 1.11
N LEU A 37 -37.40 7.36 1.45
CA LEU A 37 -36.57 8.52 1.78
C LEU A 37 -36.29 9.38 0.55
N MET A 38 -36.03 8.78 -0.60
CA MET A 38 -35.89 9.49 -1.88
C MET A 38 -37.19 10.22 -2.25
N ASN A 39 -38.35 9.58 -2.13
CA ASN A 39 -39.63 10.20 -2.44
C ASN A 39 -39.96 11.38 -1.49
N TYR A 40 -39.54 11.30 -0.23
CA TYR A 40 -39.88 12.32 0.77
C TYR A 40 -38.89 13.50 0.78
N TYR A 41 -37.59 13.23 0.62
CA TYR A 41 -36.52 14.25 0.74
C TYR A 41 -35.94 14.70 -0.60
N GLY A 42 -36.20 13.97 -1.70
CA GLY A 42 -35.76 14.30 -3.04
C GLY A 42 -34.28 14.65 -3.12
N ASP A 43 -33.98 15.79 -3.76
CA ASP A 43 -32.63 16.30 -4.01
C ASP A 43 -31.90 16.79 -2.74
N SER A 44 -32.55 16.74 -1.56
CA SER A 44 -31.91 17.09 -0.30
C SER A 44 -30.98 15.99 0.22
N ILE A 45 -31.04 14.80 -0.37
CA ILE A 45 -30.23 13.63 0.04
C ILE A 45 -29.55 13.00 -1.17
N VAL A 46 -28.38 12.43 -0.93
CA VAL A 46 -27.62 11.65 -1.90
C VAL A 46 -27.37 10.27 -1.31
N ILE A 47 -27.53 9.24 -2.13
CA ILE A 47 -27.29 7.84 -1.75
C ILE A 47 -26.15 7.29 -2.60
N GLN A 48 -25.06 6.92 -1.93
CA GLN A 48 -23.87 6.38 -2.57
C GLN A 48 -23.80 4.86 -2.37
N PRO A 49 -23.77 4.06 -3.45
CA PRO A 49 -23.51 2.63 -3.35
C PRO A 49 -22.06 2.37 -2.95
N GLN A 50 -21.85 1.36 -2.11
CA GLN A 50 -20.51 0.90 -1.71
C GLN A 50 -20.09 -0.32 -2.52
N GLN A 51 -18.81 -0.36 -2.94
CA GLN A 51 -18.24 -1.50 -3.65
C GLN A 51 -17.82 -2.62 -2.66
N GLY A 52 -18.30 -3.84 -2.91
CA GLY A 52 -18.02 -5.06 -2.13
C GLY A 52 -19.27 -5.81 -1.65
N GLN A 53 -19.19 -7.14 -1.55
CA GLN A 53 -20.29 -7.97 -1.05
C GLN A 53 -20.65 -7.60 0.41
N GLY A 54 -21.95 -7.46 0.71
CA GLY A 54 -22.47 -7.26 2.06
C GLY A 54 -22.42 -5.83 2.61
N LYS A 55 -22.00 -4.84 1.84
CA LYS A 55 -21.90 -3.45 2.30
C LYS A 55 -23.20 -2.66 2.08
N SER A 56 -23.58 -1.86 3.08
CA SER A 56 -24.79 -1.03 3.04
C SER A 56 -24.51 0.32 2.37
N ASN A 57 -25.47 0.82 1.58
CA ASN A 57 -25.40 2.15 0.98
C ASN A 57 -25.28 3.25 2.04
N ILE A 58 -24.52 4.30 1.76
CA ILE A 58 -24.44 5.50 2.62
C ILE A 58 -25.43 6.53 2.10
N MET A 59 -26.24 7.10 3.00
CA MET A 59 -27.07 8.28 2.72
C MET A 59 -26.47 9.51 3.42
N PHE A 60 -26.33 10.61 2.70
CA PHE A 60 -25.89 11.89 3.26
C PHE A 60 -26.67 13.06 2.65
N SER A 61 -26.63 14.21 3.32
CA SER A 61 -27.21 15.45 2.81
C SER A 61 -26.53 15.86 1.50
N SER A 62 -27.27 16.37 0.52
CA SER A 62 -26.69 16.91 -0.73
C SER A 62 -25.77 18.11 -0.52
N SER A 63 -25.84 18.74 0.66
CA SER A 63 -24.90 19.78 1.10
C SER A 63 -23.54 19.25 1.58
N ILE A 64 -23.27 17.94 1.50
CA ILE A 64 -22.03 17.30 1.93
C ILE A 64 -21.40 16.66 0.69
N SER A 65 -20.17 17.04 0.37
CA SER A 65 -19.40 16.35 -0.67
C SER A 65 -18.80 15.06 -0.13
N ILE A 66 -18.48 14.13 -1.04
CA ILE A 66 -17.69 12.93 -0.69
C ILE A 66 -16.34 13.34 -0.06
N GLY A 67 -15.75 14.45 -0.50
CA GLY A 67 -14.53 15.01 0.08
C GLY A 67 -14.68 15.40 1.56
N ASP A 68 -15.81 16.01 1.93
CA ASP A 68 -16.11 16.37 3.32
C ASP A 68 -16.29 15.13 4.20
N ALA A 69 -16.95 14.10 3.67
CA ALA A 69 -17.12 12.83 4.36
C ALA A 69 -15.77 12.12 4.58
N ILE A 70 -14.87 12.14 3.60
CA ILE A 70 -13.51 11.60 3.71
C ILE A 70 -12.70 12.39 4.74
N LYS A 71 -12.77 13.72 4.72
CA LYS A 71 -12.08 14.58 5.68
C LYS A 71 -12.55 14.33 7.11
N ALA A 72 -13.86 14.23 7.32
CA ALA A 72 -14.44 13.92 8.63
C ALA A 72 -14.06 12.50 9.09
N ALA A 73 -14.07 11.51 8.19
CA ALA A 73 -13.62 10.15 8.50
C ALA A 73 -12.13 10.09 8.85
N SER A 74 -11.30 10.88 8.16
CA SER A 74 -9.86 11.00 8.46
C SER A 74 -9.63 11.63 9.83
N GLN A 75 -10.37 12.69 10.18
CA GLN A 75 -10.31 13.34 11.48
C GLN A 75 -10.76 12.41 12.60
N LEU A 76 -11.89 11.71 12.43
CA LEU A 76 -12.36 10.68 13.35
C LEU A 76 -11.36 9.54 13.53
N LYS A 77 -10.68 9.12 12.46
CA LYS A 77 -9.62 8.09 12.54
C LYS A 77 -8.43 8.59 13.36
N SER A 78 -8.02 9.86 13.20
CA SER A 78 -6.98 10.44 14.05
C SER A 78 -7.42 10.58 15.51
N GLU A 79 -8.65 11.02 15.76
CA GLU A 79 -9.20 11.18 17.11
C GLU A 79 -9.39 9.83 17.81
N LEU A 80 -9.89 8.81 17.13
CA LEU A 80 -10.00 7.44 17.65
C LEU A 80 -8.62 6.84 17.98
N LYS A 81 -7.61 7.13 17.16
CA LYS A 81 -6.23 6.71 17.43
C LYS A 81 -5.69 7.38 18.69
N ILE A 82 -6.03 8.65 18.94
CA ILE A 82 -5.68 9.38 20.16
C ILE A 82 -6.47 8.82 21.36
N ALA A 83 -7.77 8.60 21.23
CA ALA A 83 -8.62 8.10 22.31
C ALA A 83 -8.31 6.63 22.69
N GLN A 84 -7.93 5.78 21.74
CA GLN A 84 -7.40 4.45 22.03
C GLN A 84 -6.11 4.52 22.85
N LEU A 85 -5.22 5.46 22.52
CA LEU A 85 -4.01 5.71 23.32
C LEU A 85 -4.38 6.16 24.75
N ASP A 86 -5.37 7.03 24.92
CA ASP A 86 -5.80 7.50 26.25
C ASP A 86 -6.49 6.40 27.09
N LEU A 87 -7.21 5.48 26.46
CA LEU A 87 -7.84 4.33 27.13
C LEU A 87 -6.81 3.26 27.54
N GLU A 88 -5.74 3.06 26.75
CA GLU A 88 -4.60 2.23 27.14
C GLU A 88 -3.84 2.82 28.35
N ILE A 89 -3.84 4.15 28.51
CA ILE A 89 -3.25 4.86 29.66
C ILE A 89 -4.10 4.69 30.94
N GLY A 90 -5.43 4.58 30.83
CA GLY A 90 -6.35 4.55 31.97
C GLY A 90 -6.54 3.19 32.66
N SER A 91 -6.11 2.08 32.04
CA SER A 91 -6.41 0.73 32.54
C SER A 91 -5.23 0.00 33.21
N SER A 92 -4.09 0.66 33.40
CA SER A 92 -2.94 0.02 34.05
C SER A 92 -3.06 0.09 35.58
N LYS A 93 -3.59 -0.98 36.17
CA LYS A 93 -3.40 -1.28 37.60
C LYS A 93 -1.91 -1.48 37.86
N ASN A 94 -1.32 -0.55 38.61
CA ASN A 94 -0.08 -0.64 39.40
C ASN A 94 0.82 -1.88 39.15
N THR A 95 1.45 -1.94 37.98
CA THR A 95 2.68 -2.69 37.74
C THR A 95 3.64 -1.81 36.95
N THR A 96 4.33 -0.92 37.66
CA THR A 96 5.53 -0.27 37.12
C THR A 96 6.55 -1.39 36.85
N SER A 97 6.82 -1.78 35.59
CA SER A 97 7.97 -2.65 35.31
C SER A 97 8.47 -2.67 33.86
N GLU A 98 7.63 -2.83 32.84
CA GLU A 98 8.14 -3.00 31.46
C GLU A 98 7.34 -2.24 30.40
N GLU A 99 6.00 -2.23 30.50
CA GLU A 99 5.13 -1.50 29.56
C GLU A 99 5.43 0.00 29.51
N GLN A 100 5.72 0.61 30.66
CA GLN A 100 6.10 2.03 30.73
C GLN A 100 7.46 2.30 30.07
N ILE A 101 8.41 1.37 30.17
CA ILE A 101 9.72 1.47 29.51
C ILE A 101 9.53 1.36 28.00
N LEU A 102 8.75 0.39 27.54
CA LEU A 102 8.42 0.20 26.12
C LEU A 102 7.69 1.41 25.55
N HIS A 103 6.71 1.95 26.27
CA HIS A 103 5.98 3.15 25.87
C HIS A 103 6.91 4.36 25.79
N THR A 104 7.82 4.53 26.75
CA THR A 104 8.82 5.61 26.73
C THR A 104 9.79 5.45 25.56
N ALA A 105 10.29 4.23 25.31
CA ALA A 105 11.17 3.93 24.18
C ALA A 105 10.47 4.18 22.84
N ALA A 106 9.22 3.76 22.68
CA ALA A 106 8.41 4.01 21.50
C ALA A 106 8.22 5.52 21.26
N ASN A 107 7.98 6.31 22.33
CA ASN A 107 7.86 7.76 22.23
C ASN A 107 9.18 8.44 21.85
N ILE A 108 10.32 7.96 22.34
CA ILE A 108 11.64 8.45 21.90
C ILE A 108 11.81 8.21 20.41
N LEU A 109 11.60 6.97 19.93
CA LEU A 109 11.71 6.64 18.51
C LEU A 109 10.75 7.48 17.65
N ARG A 110 9.52 7.67 18.12
CA ARG A 110 8.49 8.45 17.42
C ARG A 110 8.87 9.92 17.32
N ARG A 111 9.36 10.51 18.42
CA ARG A 111 9.85 11.89 18.45
C ARG A 111 11.03 12.05 17.50
N ASP A 112 11.97 11.12 17.51
CA ASP A 112 13.14 11.13 16.64
C ASP A 112 12.72 11.08 15.16
N ILE A 113 11.75 10.22 14.79
CA ILE A 113 11.17 10.18 13.44
C ILE A 113 10.51 11.51 13.07
N HIS A 114 9.70 12.09 13.97
CA HIS A 114 9.00 13.35 13.70
C HIS A 114 9.91 14.57 13.63
N SER A 115 11.10 14.50 14.26
CA SER A 115 12.09 15.58 14.18
C SER A 115 12.79 15.66 12.82
N LEU A 116 12.64 14.65 11.96
CA LEU A 116 13.18 14.69 10.61
C LEU A 116 12.34 15.61 9.74
N ASP A 117 12.98 16.66 9.23
CA ASP A 117 12.41 17.51 8.19
C ASP A 117 12.57 16.82 6.84
N LEU A 118 11.59 15.97 6.50
CA LEU A 118 11.59 15.20 5.27
C LEU A 118 10.91 16.01 4.17
N ASN A 119 11.67 16.37 3.14
CA ASN A 119 11.10 16.88 1.90
C ASN A 119 10.49 15.71 1.12
N ASN A 120 9.15 15.64 1.08
CA ASN A 120 8.43 14.56 0.38
C ASN A 120 8.63 14.56 -1.14
N ASP A 121 9.15 15.65 -1.70
CA ASP A 121 9.38 15.80 -3.15
C ASP A 121 10.85 15.55 -3.54
N TYR A 122 11.71 15.22 -2.58
CA TYR A 122 13.12 14.94 -2.84
C TYR A 122 13.35 13.45 -3.13
N TYR A 123 13.93 13.18 -4.30
CA TYR A 123 14.35 11.83 -4.71
C TYR A 123 15.88 11.74 -4.67
N PRO A 124 16.46 10.84 -3.88
CA PRO A 124 17.90 10.68 -3.82
C PRO A 124 18.46 10.10 -5.13
N THR A 125 19.58 10.62 -5.58
CA THR A 125 20.33 10.08 -6.72
C THR A 125 21.04 8.77 -6.34
N PRO A 126 21.45 7.93 -7.31
CA PRO A 126 22.21 6.71 -7.02
C PRO A 126 23.47 6.93 -6.19
N SER A 127 24.12 8.09 -6.36
CA SER A 127 25.28 8.52 -5.57
C SER A 127 24.94 8.85 -4.10
N GLU A 128 23.71 9.25 -3.83
CA GLU A 128 23.22 9.62 -2.49
C GLU A 128 22.63 8.41 -1.74
N CYS A 129 22.23 7.35 -2.46
CA CYS A 129 21.77 6.07 -1.91
C CYS A 129 22.90 5.17 -1.40
N SER A 130 23.88 5.73 -0.67
CA SER A 130 24.91 4.94 0.00
C SER A 130 24.54 4.66 1.46
N LEU A 131 24.95 3.49 1.98
CA LEU A 131 24.73 3.10 3.38
C LEU A 131 25.25 4.16 4.37
N PRO A 132 26.47 4.73 4.19
CA PRO A 132 27.01 5.74 5.11
C PRO A 132 26.18 7.03 5.15
N LEU A 133 25.72 7.53 3.99
CA LEU A 133 24.89 8.73 3.91
C LEU A 133 23.49 8.50 4.50
N SER A 134 22.94 7.30 4.29
CA SER A 134 21.65 6.90 4.86
C SER A 134 21.70 6.85 6.38
N ILE A 135 22.81 6.36 6.97
CA ILE A 135 23.02 6.34 8.43
C ILE A 135 23.14 7.75 9.00
N GLN A 136 23.82 8.67 8.29
CA GLN A 136 23.95 10.06 8.73
C GLN A 136 22.62 10.83 8.70
N SER A 137 21.74 10.48 7.76
CA SER A 137 20.44 11.15 7.58
C SER A 137 19.37 10.65 8.56
N MET A 138 19.64 9.59 9.32
CA MET A 138 18.67 8.90 10.15
C MET A 138 18.99 9.07 11.65
N PRO A 139 17.98 9.20 12.54
CA PRO A 139 18.23 9.36 13.96
C PRO A 139 18.94 8.13 14.53
N PRO A 140 19.96 8.32 15.37
CA PRO A 140 20.83 7.23 15.82
C PRO A 140 20.09 6.13 16.60
N ASN A 141 19.04 6.50 17.36
CA ASN A 141 18.22 5.53 18.09
C ASN A 141 17.38 4.67 17.14
N LEU A 142 16.88 5.26 16.05
CA LEU A 142 16.11 4.55 15.06
C LEU A 142 17.01 3.60 14.26
N THR A 143 18.21 4.01 13.89
CA THR A 143 19.20 3.15 13.22
C THR A 143 19.55 1.94 14.08
N LYS A 144 19.85 2.15 15.38
CA LYS A 144 20.12 1.05 16.32
C LYS A 144 18.94 0.11 16.46
N PHE A 145 17.73 0.65 16.56
CA PHE A 145 16.51 -0.13 16.69
C PHE A 145 16.27 -1.01 15.45
N ILE A 146 16.42 -0.48 14.23
CA ILE A 146 16.31 -1.29 13.01
C ILE A 146 17.37 -2.39 12.99
N CYS A 147 18.61 -2.10 13.37
CA CYS A 147 19.66 -3.12 13.48
C CYS A 147 19.31 -4.22 14.51
N TRP A 148 18.64 -3.89 15.62
CA TRP A 148 18.19 -4.87 16.61
C TRP A 148 17.06 -5.78 16.12
N LEU A 149 16.18 -5.28 15.24
CA LEU A 149 15.14 -6.10 14.62
C LEU A 149 15.73 -7.18 13.68
N GLY A 150 16.98 -7.02 13.26
CA GLY A 150 17.71 -8.00 12.46
C GLY A 150 17.49 -7.90 10.95
N GLY A 151 18.26 -8.68 10.20
CA GLY A 151 18.38 -8.54 8.74
C GLY A 151 17.07 -8.72 7.96
N PHE A 152 16.15 -9.57 8.43
CA PHE A 152 14.84 -9.76 7.80
C PHE A 152 14.01 -8.46 7.79
N HIS A 153 13.96 -7.75 8.91
CA HIS A 153 13.23 -6.49 9.02
C HIS A 153 13.92 -5.39 8.20
N THR A 154 15.25 -5.37 8.18
CA THR A 154 16.02 -4.45 7.32
C THR A 154 15.67 -4.64 5.84
N LEU A 155 15.63 -5.88 5.36
CA LEU A 155 15.25 -6.17 3.97
C LEU A 155 13.78 -5.83 3.68
N SER A 156 12.89 -6.09 4.63
CA SER A 156 11.47 -5.75 4.49
C SER A 156 11.25 -4.23 4.42
N CYS A 157 11.98 -3.46 5.24
CA CYS A 157 12.02 -2.00 5.15
C CYS A 157 12.58 -1.53 3.80
N PHE A 158 13.65 -2.16 3.31
CA PHE A 158 14.21 -1.83 2.01
C PHE A 158 13.22 -2.04 0.86
N ILE A 159 12.50 -3.17 0.87
CA ILE A 159 11.40 -3.44 -0.07
C ILE A 159 10.31 -2.37 0.04
N ALA A 160 9.94 -1.96 1.26
CA ALA A 160 8.96 -0.90 1.46
C ALA A 160 9.44 0.46 0.90
N CYS A 161 10.75 0.76 0.99
CA CYS A 161 11.33 1.94 0.36
C CYS A 161 11.25 1.87 -1.18
N ILE A 162 11.52 0.71 -1.78
CA ILE A 162 11.33 0.51 -3.23
C ILE A 162 9.89 0.81 -3.62
N GLY A 163 8.92 0.26 -2.88
CA GLY A 163 7.51 0.57 -3.08
C GLY A 163 7.22 2.06 -2.97
N LYS A 164 7.73 2.73 -1.94
CA LYS A 164 7.51 4.17 -1.74
C LYS A 164 8.09 5.03 -2.87
N LEU A 165 9.22 4.64 -3.45
CA LEU A 165 9.89 5.41 -4.52
C LEU A 165 9.31 5.12 -5.91
N TRP A 166 8.98 3.87 -6.21
CA TRP A 166 8.72 3.43 -7.58
C TRP A 166 7.30 2.93 -7.85
N ALA A 167 6.46 2.71 -6.81
CA ALA A 167 5.09 2.22 -7.01
C ALA A 167 4.30 3.11 -7.98
N ASP A 168 4.31 4.41 -7.71
CA ASP A 168 3.61 5.41 -8.53
C ASP A 168 4.37 5.74 -9.84
N GLY A 169 5.62 5.30 -9.96
CA GLY A 169 6.42 5.35 -11.18
C GLY A 169 6.13 4.23 -12.18
N GLY A 170 5.02 3.49 -11.98
CA GLY A 170 4.58 2.40 -12.85
C GLY A 170 5.06 1.01 -12.43
N LEU A 171 5.86 0.86 -11.36
CA LEU A 171 6.26 -0.47 -10.86
C LEU A 171 5.04 -1.28 -10.41
N ARG A 172 4.10 -0.61 -9.73
CA ARG A 172 2.86 -1.25 -9.28
C ARG A 172 2.04 -1.73 -10.47
N ASP A 173 1.82 -0.84 -11.43
CA ASP A 173 0.99 -1.13 -12.59
C ASP A 173 1.62 -2.21 -13.46
N LEU A 174 2.95 -2.19 -13.66
CA LEU A 174 3.69 -3.26 -14.33
C LEU A 174 3.43 -4.65 -13.70
N MET A 175 3.47 -4.75 -12.36
CA MET A 175 3.22 -6.02 -11.66
C MET A 175 1.76 -6.48 -11.72
N VAL A 176 0.82 -5.54 -11.82
CA VAL A 176 -0.62 -5.83 -11.90
C VAL A 176 -1.03 -6.18 -13.34
N ASP A 177 -0.61 -5.37 -14.31
CA ASP A 177 -1.01 -5.46 -15.71
C ASP A 177 -0.31 -6.63 -16.43
N SER A 178 0.85 -7.07 -15.93
CA SER A 178 1.47 -8.33 -16.36
C SER A 178 0.67 -9.58 -15.95
N GLY A 179 -0.33 -9.45 -15.07
CA GLY A 179 -1.15 -10.56 -14.58
C GLY A 179 -0.44 -11.48 -13.59
N VAL A 180 0.81 -11.20 -13.20
CA VAL A 180 1.58 -12.02 -12.26
C VAL A 180 1.01 -11.93 -10.84
N TYR A 181 0.53 -10.75 -10.44
CA TYR A 181 -0.05 -10.52 -9.12
C TYR A 181 -1.31 -9.66 -9.17
N ALA A 182 -2.25 -9.93 -8.26
CA ALA A 182 -3.42 -9.07 -8.06
C ALA A 182 -3.03 -7.75 -7.36
N GLY A 183 -3.72 -6.65 -7.66
CA GLY A 183 -3.41 -5.32 -7.13
C GLY A 183 -3.25 -5.25 -5.61
N CYS A 184 -4.17 -5.85 -4.85
CA CYS A 184 -4.07 -5.89 -3.38
C CYS A 184 -2.81 -6.62 -2.89
N THR A 185 -2.36 -7.65 -3.62
CA THR A 185 -1.13 -8.39 -3.28
C THR A 185 0.10 -7.54 -3.58
N VAL A 186 0.14 -6.85 -4.72
CA VAL A 186 1.20 -5.90 -5.05
C VAL A 186 1.29 -4.80 -4.00
N ASP A 187 0.15 -4.26 -3.55
CA ASP A 187 0.13 -3.24 -2.50
C ASP A 187 0.76 -3.76 -1.18
N GLN A 188 0.44 -4.99 -0.76
CA GLN A 188 1.07 -5.57 0.43
C GLN A 188 2.56 -5.90 0.21
N MET A 189 2.95 -6.29 -1.00
CA MET A 189 4.34 -6.55 -1.36
C MET A 189 5.18 -5.28 -1.29
N LEU A 190 4.70 -4.19 -1.89
CA LEU A 190 5.38 -2.89 -1.93
C LEU A 190 5.35 -2.17 -0.58
N LEU A 191 4.53 -2.62 0.37
CA LEU A 191 4.61 -2.22 1.79
C LEU A 191 5.61 -3.06 2.60
N GLY A 192 6.31 -4.02 1.99
CA GLY A 192 7.26 -4.91 2.67
C GLY A 192 6.61 -5.96 3.59
N LYS A 193 5.28 -6.15 3.50
CA LYS A 193 4.53 -7.07 4.38
C LYS A 193 4.51 -8.52 3.88
N GLN A 194 4.85 -8.72 2.60
CA GLN A 194 4.81 -10.02 1.94
C GLN A 194 6.20 -10.36 1.39
N PHE A 195 7.19 -10.47 2.27
CA PHE A 195 8.62 -10.58 1.91
C PHE A 195 8.92 -11.54 0.76
N ASN A 196 8.52 -12.81 0.86
CA ASN A 196 8.82 -13.82 -0.17
C ASN A 196 8.22 -13.45 -1.53
N ARG A 197 6.98 -12.95 -1.53
CA ARG A 197 6.30 -12.50 -2.76
C ARG A 197 6.97 -11.25 -3.32
N SER A 198 7.34 -10.31 -2.46
CA SER A 198 8.05 -9.08 -2.85
C SER A 198 9.38 -9.37 -3.50
N VAL A 199 10.21 -10.23 -2.89
CA VAL A 199 11.50 -10.65 -3.45
C VAL A 199 11.29 -11.26 -4.83
N ARG A 200 10.38 -12.23 -4.94
CA ARG A 200 10.06 -12.88 -6.22
C ARG A 200 9.56 -11.89 -7.28
N GLY A 201 8.61 -11.02 -6.92
CA GLY A 201 8.07 -10.02 -7.84
C GLY A 201 9.15 -9.06 -8.32
N LEU A 202 9.99 -8.55 -7.42
CA LEU A 202 11.08 -7.64 -7.76
C LEU A 202 12.16 -8.33 -8.62
N THR A 203 12.45 -9.60 -8.37
CA THR A 203 13.34 -10.40 -9.24
C THR A 203 12.75 -10.53 -10.64
N LEU A 204 11.47 -10.85 -10.78
CA LEU A 204 10.81 -10.94 -12.09
C LEU A 204 10.84 -9.62 -12.85
N VAL A 205 10.58 -8.51 -12.15
CA VAL A 205 10.67 -7.16 -12.76
C VAL A 205 12.10 -6.86 -13.18
N TYR A 206 13.10 -7.16 -12.33
CA TYR A 206 14.51 -6.98 -12.68
C TYR A 206 14.89 -7.78 -13.93
N GLU A 207 14.49 -9.04 -14.00
CA GLU A 207 14.75 -9.92 -15.14
C GLU A 207 14.11 -9.38 -16.43
N ALA A 208 12.85 -8.93 -16.37
CA ALA A 208 12.15 -8.34 -17.50
C ALA A 208 12.83 -7.06 -17.99
N LEU A 209 13.14 -6.13 -17.08
CA LEU A 209 13.81 -4.87 -17.41
C LEU A 209 15.21 -5.10 -17.97
N ARG A 210 15.97 -6.02 -17.38
CA ARG A 210 17.31 -6.39 -17.86
C ARG A 210 17.26 -6.97 -19.27
N SER A 211 16.29 -7.85 -19.55
CA SER A 211 16.12 -8.44 -20.87
C SER A 211 15.79 -7.38 -21.93
N LEU A 212 14.88 -6.46 -21.61
CA LEU A 212 14.53 -5.34 -22.48
C LEU A 212 15.72 -4.39 -22.70
N TRP A 213 16.47 -4.10 -21.63
CA TRP A 213 17.66 -3.26 -21.69
C TRP A 213 18.74 -3.87 -22.58
N PHE A 214 19.03 -5.17 -22.43
CA PHE A 214 19.98 -5.86 -23.30
C PHE A 214 19.53 -5.80 -24.76
N ALA A 215 18.29 -6.18 -25.07
CA ALA A 215 17.78 -6.14 -26.44
C ALA A 215 17.93 -4.73 -27.06
N SER A 216 17.63 -3.69 -26.29
CA SER A 216 17.77 -2.29 -26.72
C SER A 216 19.24 -1.89 -26.91
N PHE A 217 20.11 -2.32 -26.02
CA PHE A 217 21.55 -2.05 -26.07
C PHE A 217 22.20 -2.68 -27.30
N PHE A 218 21.92 -3.95 -27.59
CA PHE A 218 22.45 -4.64 -28.78
C PHE A 218 22.01 -3.95 -30.06
N LYS A 219 20.72 -3.62 -30.17
CA LYS A 219 20.19 -2.86 -31.30
C LYS A 219 20.90 -1.51 -31.46
N TRP A 220 21.09 -0.77 -30.36
CA TRP A 220 21.80 0.51 -30.38
C TRP A 220 23.25 0.35 -30.86
N CYS A 221 23.95 -0.71 -30.42
CA CYS A 221 25.32 -0.99 -30.87
C CYS A 221 25.39 -1.29 -32.37
N GLU A 222 24.42 -2.03 -32.92
CA GLU A 222 24.33 -2.33 -34.36
C GLU A 222 24.05 -1.06 -35.19
N GLU A 223 23.20 -0.16 -34.69
CA GLU A 223 22.80 1.07 -35.40
C GLU A 223 23.86 2.18 -35.34
N ASN A 224 24.78 2.15 -34.38
CA ASN A 224 25.73 3.24 -34.11
C ASN A 224 27.19 2.81 -34.20
N ASP A 225 27.50 1.68 -34.88
CA ASP A 225 28.84 1.09 -34.97
C ASP A 225 29.52 0.89 -33.59
N GLY A 226 28.72 0.77 -32.53
CA GLY A 226 29.19 0.71 -31.14
C GLY A 226 29.86 -0.60 -30.77
N ILE A 227 29.75 -1.61 -31.64
CA ILE A 227 30.35 -2.94 -31.46
C ILE A 227 31.87 -2.83 -31.40
N ASP A 228 32.48 -2.01 -32.25
CA ASP A 228 33.94 -1.87 -32.33
C ASP A 228 34.54 -1.10 -31.14
N ALA A 229 33.71 -0.31 -30.43
CA ALA A 229 34.09 0.39 -29.21
C ALA A 229 34.11 -0.53 -27.98
N ILE A 230 33.49 -1.71 -28.05
CA ILE A 230 33.42 -2.67 -26.95
C ILE A 230 34.55 -3.69 -27.12
N PRO A 231 35.37 -3.94 -26.07
CA PRO A 231 36.35 -5.01 -26.11
C PRO A 231 35.72 -6.35 -26.52
N LYS A 232 36.34 -7.05 -27.48
CA LYS A 232 35.77 -8.25 -28.13
C LYS A 232 35.41 -9.35 -27.14
N ASP A 233 36.19 -9.52 -26.08
CA ASP A 233 35.95 -10.45 -24.98
C ASP A 233 34.67 -10.11 -24.20
N VAL A 234 34.46 -8.82 -23.91
CA VAL A 234 33.24 -8.32 -23.28
C VAL A 234 32.04 -8.52 -24.20
N TRP A 235 32.17 -8.19 -25.48
CA TRP A 235 31.10 -8.39 -26.46
C TRP A 235 30.68 -9.86 -26.58
N VAL A 236 31.64 -10.78 -26.62
CA VAL A 236 31.38 -12.24 -26.64
C VAL A 236 30.68 -12.69 -25.35
N MET A 237 31.08 -12.18 -24.18
CA MET A 237 30.41 -12.48 -22.92
C MET A 237 28.95 -11.98 -22.92
N LEU A 238 28.72 -10.74 -23.33
CA LEU A 238 27.38 -10.14 -23.42
C LEU A 238 26.49 -10.91 -24.39
N SER A 239 27.02 -11.28 -25.55
CA SER A 239 26.28 -12.04 -26.58
C SER A 239 25.90 -13.43 -26.09
N LYS A 240 26.80 -14.10 -25.35
CA LYS A 240 26.50 -15.39 -24.71
C LYS A 240 25.42 -15.26 -23.63
N CYS A 241 25.44 -14.18 -22.85
CA CYS A 241 24.38 -13.89 -21.89
C CYS A 241 23.04 -13.70 -22.62
N GLN A 242 22.98 -12.87 -23.65
CA GLN A 242 21.75 -12.62 -24.42
C GLN A 242 21.17 -13.90 -25.06
N ALA A 243 22.03 -14.76 -25.61
CA ALA A 243 21.59 -16.02 -26.24
C ALA A 243 20.88 -16.94 -25.24
N LYS A 244 21.38 -17.04 -23.99
CA LYS A 244 20.71 -17.83 -22.94
C LYS A 244 19.30 -17.33 -22.62
N PHE A 245 19.08 -16.02 -22.65
CA PHE A 245 17.75 -15.43 -22.42
C PHE A 245 16.82 -15.57 -23.63
N SER A 246 17.37 -15.78 -24.83
CA SER A 246 16.58 -15.93 -26.06
C SER A 246 16.12 -17.38 -26.30
N ASP A 247 16.92 -18.37 -25.87
CA ASP A 247 16.59 -19.80 -25.98
C ASP A 247 15.56 -20.27 -24.92
N GLU A 248 15.44 -19.57 -23.78
CA GLU A 248 14.61 -20.02 -22.64
C GLU A 248 13.09 -19.74 -22.78
N SER A 249 12.59 -19.42 -23.98
CA SER A 249 11.12 -19.33 -24.22
C SER A 249 10.36 -20.62 -23.85
N GLU A 250 11.05 -21.77 -23.82
CA GLU A 250 10.53 -23.06 -23.32
C GLU A 250 10.73 -23.30 -21.80
N SER A 251 11.71 -22.65 -21.17
CA SER A 251 12.03 -22.83 -19.73
C SER A 251 11.12 -22.03 -18.79
N TYR A 252 10.46 -20.98 -19.29
CA TYR A 252 9.48 -20.22 -18.49
C TYR A 252 8.32 -21.09 -17.97
N LYS A 253 8.01 -22.22 -18.63
CA LYS A 253 6.98 -23.17 -18.17
C LYS A 253 7.41 -23.98 -16.95
N ASP A 254 8.69 -24.33 -16.85
CA ASP A 254 9.23 -25.09 -15.72
C ASP A 254 9.45 -24.18 -14.50
N VAL A 255 9.89 -22.94 -14.74
CA VAL A 255 9.90 -21.90 -13.72
C VAL A 255 8.48 -21.65 -13.23
N LEU A 256 7.48 -21.48 -14.10
CA LEU A 256 6.06 -21.36 -13.68
C LEU A 256 5.56 -22.57 -12.86
N ASN A 257 5.98 -23.80 -13.18
CA ASN A 257 5.56 -25.01 -12.48
C ASN A 257 6.19 -25.17 -11.08
N GLU A 258 7.49 -24.89 -10.91
CA GLU A 258 8.11 -24.80 -9.57
C GLU A 258 7.54 -23.63 -8.75
N LEU A 259 7.05 -22.61 -9.43
CA LEU A 259 6.48 -21.40 -8.85
C LEU A 259 4.98 -21.51 -8.47
N THR A 260 4.32 -22.64 -8.72
CA THR A 260 2.92 -22.94 -8.35
C THR A 260 2.82 -23.75 -7.05
N ILE A 261 3.93 -24.28 -6.55
CA ILE A 261 4.01 -25.05 -5.31
C ILE A 261 4.87 -24.25 -4.32
N LEU A 262 4.28 -23.24 -3.66
CA LEU A 262 4.63 -22.68 -2.33
C LEU A 262 3.78 -21.46 -1.98
#